data_AF-A0A951IDT7-F1
#
_entry.id   AF-A0A951IDT7-F1
#
_cell.length_a   1.000
_cell.length_b   1.000
_cell.length_c   1.000
_cell.angle_alpha   90.00
_cell.angle_beta   90.00
_cell.angle_gamma   90.00
#
_symmetry.space_group_name_H-M   'P 1'
#
loop_
_entity.id
_entity.type
_entity.pdbx_description
1 polymer ?
#
loop_
_entity_poly.entity_id
_entity_poly.type
_entity_poly.pdbx_seq_one_letter_code
_entity_poly.pdbx_strand_id
1 'polypeptide(L)'
;MTNGFSRPPGSGRRAVLGTAFALAGLASCISPESKLASDKTQCETQGLSPSTNAFEDCLAEANSRRRDTQARQAVRMRELQDLSMENFLHSQSAAP
;
A
#
# COMPACT_ATOMS: atom_id res chain seq x y z
N MET A 1 11.24 49.98 16.82
CA MET A 1 10.28 49.97 17.93
C MET A 1 9.74 48.55 18.07
N THR A 2 9.86 48.04 19.29
CA THR A 2 9.55 46.72 19.90
C THR A 2 8.49 45.80 19.27
N ASN A 3 8.80 44.51 19.19
CA ASN A 3 7.98 43.34 19.59
C ASN A 3 8.91 42.11 19.54
N GLY A 4 9.55 41.64 20.61
CA GLY A 4 8.94 41.15 21.85
C GLY A 4 8.96 39.61 21.86
N PHE A 5 10.13 38.98 21.73
CA PHE A 5 10.30 37.52 21.81
C PHE A 5 10.13 37.07 23.28
N SER A 6 8.88 36.86 23.69
CA SER A 6 8.55 36.35 25.02
C SER A 6 8.65 34.83 25.01
N ARG A 7 9.77 34.32 25.53
CA ARG A 7 9.95 32.90 25.90
C ARG A 7 9.41 32.71 27.32
N PRO A 8 8.33 31.95 27.55
CA PRO A 8 8.00 31.52 28.90
C PRO A 8 8.85 30.29 29.29
N PRO A 9 9.40 30.25 30.52
CA PRO A 9 9.96 29.05 31.13
C PRO A 9 8.86 28.30 31.90
N GLY A 10 8.97 26.97 32.00
CA GLY A 10 8.29 26.20 33.07
C GLY A 10 7.36 25.08 32.62
N SER A 11 7.84 23.85 32.86
CA SER A 11 7.09 22.75 33.48
C SER A 11 5.60 22.57 33.14
N GLY A 12 5.32 21.73 32.15
CA GLY A 12 3.99 21.18 31.90
C GLY A 12 4.06 19.91 31.08
N ARG A 13 4.44 18.78 31.70
CA ARG A 13 4.28 17.44 31.10
C ARG A 13 2.79 17.11 31.02
N ARG A 14 2.12 17.61 29.98
CA ARG A 14 0.85 17.06 29.50
C ARG A 14 0.91 17.03 27.98
N ALA A 15 1.64 16.04 27.47
CA ALA A 15 1.53 15.63 26.09
C ALA A 15 0.14 15.00 25.92
N VAL A 16 -0.82 15.80 25.47
CA VAL A 16 -2.04 15.28 24.85
C VAL A 16 -1.61 14.68 23.51
N LEU A 17 -1.17 13.42 23.55
CA LEU A 17 -1.01 12.58 22.37
C LEU A 17 -2.40 12.04 22.04
N GLY A 18 -3.10 12.74 21.15
CA GLY A 18 -4.48 12.40 20.86
C GLY A 18 -4.96 12.92 19.51
N THR A 19 -4.17 12.78 18.44
CA THR A 19 -4.68 12.94 17.07
C THR A 19 -3.74 12.33 16.05
N ALA A 20 -4.14 11.19 15.48
CA ALA A 20 -3.99 10.84 14.06
C ALA A 20 -4.59 9.43 13.86
N PHE A 21 -5.93 9.32 13.87
CA PHE A 21 -6.55 8.12 13.32
C PHE A 21 -6.28 8.11 11.81
N ALA A 22 -5.72 6.99 11.38
CA ALA A 22 -4.98 6.82 10.16
C ALA A 22 -5.79 7.09 8.89
N LEU A 23 -5.13 7.72 7.93
CA LEU A 23 -5.47 7.76 6.51
C LEU A 23 -5.33 6.35 5.87
N ALA A 24 -6.06 5.36 6.38
CA ALA A 24 -6.08 3.99 5.84
C ALA A 24 -7.02 3.83 4.63
N GLY A 25 -7.54 4.93 4.07
CA GLY A 25 -8.48 4.93 2.94
C GLY A 25 -7.86 5.12 1.56
N LEU A 26 -6.54 5.29 1.43
CA LEU A 26 -5.86 5.62 0.17
C LEU A 26 -5.21 4.40 -0.52
N ALA A 27 -5.66 3.18 -0.23
CA ALA A 27 -5.11 1.96 -0.86
C ALA A 27 -5.64 1.69 -2.29
N SER A 28 -6.53 2.53 -2.84
CA SER A 28 -7.29 2.19 -4.05
C SER A 28 -6.92 2.96 -5.31
N CYS A 29 -5.92 3.85 -5.29
CA CYS A 29 -5.68 4.79 -6.39
C CYS A 29 -4.32 4.63 -7.10
N ILE A 30 -3.74 3.43 -7.15
CA ILE A 30 -2.62 3.21 -8.10
C ILE A 30 -3.23 3.06 -9.49
N SER A 31 -3.31 4.19 -10.22
CA SER A 31 -3.77 4.24 -11.60
C SER A 31 -3.10 3.15 -12.46
N PRO A 32 -3.85 2.43 -13.31
CA PRO A 32 -3.29 1.39 -14.17
C PRO A 32 -2.19 1.92 -15.11
N GLU A 33 -2.18 3.21 -15.40
CA GLU A 33 -1.17 3.84 -16.26
C GLU A 33 0.23 3.88 -15.65
N SER A 34 0.36 4.09 -14.33
CA SER A 34 1.68 4.09 -13.67
C SER A 34 2.30 2.68 -13.67
N LYS A 35 1.45 1.66 -13.72
CA LYS A 35 1.85 0.26 -13.76
C LYS A 35 2.42 -0.12 -15.12
N LEU A 36 1.75 0.28 -16.21
CA LEU A 36 2.23 0.00 -17.57
C LEU A 36 3.56 0.72 -17.86
N ALA A 37 3.70 1.96 -17.40
CA ALA A 37 4.95 2.71 -17.50
C ALA A 37 6.10 2.02 -16.75
N SER A 38 5.83 1.46 -15.56
CA SER A 38 6.82 0.71 -14.79
C SER A 38 7.27 -0.58 -15.48
N ASP A 39 6.34 -1.32 -16.09
CA ASP A 39 6.65 -2.55 -16.84
C ASP A 39 7.47 -2.22 -18.09
N LYS A 40 7.13 -1.11 -18.77
CA LYS A 40 7.87 -0.57 -19.91
C LYS A 40 9.32 -0.27 -19.56
N THR A 41 9.54 0.49 -18.48
CA THR A 41 10.88 0.81 -17.99
C THR A 41 11.66 -0.45 -17.60
N GLN A 42 11.00 -1.45 -17.03
CA GLN A 42 11.68 -2.70 -16.66
C GLN A 42 12.19 -3.46 -17.89
N CYS A 43 11.40 -3.51 -18.97
CA CYS A 43 11.84 -4.09 -20.23
C CYS A 43 12.94 -3.26 -20.92
N GLU A 44 12.85 -1.92 -20.88
CA GLU A 44 13.91 -1.03 -21.38
C GLU A 44 15.23 -1.20 -20.61
N THR A 45 15.18 -1.39 -19.29
CA THR A 45 16.38 -1.63 -18.45
C THR A 45 17.06 -2.97 -18.73
N GLN A 46 16.34 -3.93 -19.32
CA GLN A 46 16.92 -5.18 -19.81
C GLN A 46 17.61 -5.01 -21.19
N GLY A 47 17.67 -3.78 -21.70
CA GLY A 47 18.27 -3.46 -23.00
C GLY A 47 17.37 -3.78 -24.19
N LEU A 48 16.09 -4.09 -23.94
CA LEU A 48 15.12 -4.40 -24.99
C LEU A 48 14.58 -3.10 -25.58
N SER A 49 14.69 -2.96 -26.89
CA SER A 49 14.21 -1.77 -27.58
C SER A 49 12.70 -1.87 -27.83
N PRO A 50 11.91 -0.79 -27.61
CA PRO A 50 10.45 -0.82 -27.72
C PRO A 50 9.90 -1.14 -29.11
N SER A 51 10.75 -1.21 -30.14
CA SER A 51 10.41 -1.60 -31.51
C SER A 51 10.62 -3.09 -31.80
N THR A 52 11.03 -3.88 -30.81
CA THR A 52 11.39 -5.29 -31.00
C THR A 52 10.34 -6.22 -30.43
N ASN A 53 10.12 -7.38 -31.07
CA ASN A 53 9.19 -8.40 -30.57
C ASN A 53 9.54 -8.87 -29.15
N ALA A 54 10.83 -8.90 -28.82
CA ALA A 54 11.31 -9.26 -27.49
C ALA A 54 10.85 -8.28 -26.39
N PHE A 55 10.56 -7.03 -26.75
CA PHE A 55 9.96 -6.05 -25.85
C PHE A 55 8.49 -6.35 -25.56
N GLU A 56 7.74 -6.72 -26.60
CA GLU A 56 6.34 -7.14 -26.44
C GLU A 56 6.22 -8.42 -25.61
N ASP A 57 7.10 -9.40 -25.85
CA ASP A 57 7.19 -10.62 -25.03
C ASP A 57 7.48 -10.30 -23.57
N CYS A 58 8.41 -9.38 -23.29
CA CYS A 58 8.73 -8.94 -21.93
C CYS A 58 7.52 -8.28 -21.24
N LEU A 59 6.79 -7.41 -21.93
CA LEU A 59 5.58 -6.79 -21.40
C LEU A 59 4.47 -7.81 -21.16
N ALA A 60 4.29 -8.77 -22.06
CA ALA A 60 3.30 -9.84 -21.93
C ALA A 60 3.59 -10.75 -20.73
N GLU A 61 4.85 -11.12 -20.52
CA GLU A 61 5.31 -11.90 -19.36
C GLU A 61 5.10 -11.11 -18.06
N ALA A 62 5.49 -9.83 -18.02
CA ALA A 62 5.30 -8.97 -16.86
C ALA A 62 3.81 -8.87 -16.47
N ASN A 63 2.94 -8.65 -17.46
CA ASN A 63 1.49 -8.61 -17.26
C ASN A 63 0.93 -9.95 -16.75
N SER A 64 1.41 -11.07 -17.30
CA SER A 64 1.00 -12.42 -16.91
C SER A 64 1.37 -12.70 -15.44
N ARG A 65 2.62 -12.43 -15.05
CA ARG A 65 3.08 -12.57 -13.65
C ARG A 65 2.24 -11.74 -12.68
N ARG A 66 1.82 -10.53 -13.10
CA ARG A 66 0.98 -9.67 -12.27
C ARG A 66 -0.40 -10.25 -12.06
N ARG A 67 -1.02 -10.78 -13.11
CA ARG A 67 -2.31 -11.47 -12.99
C ARG A 67 -2.21 -12.66 -12.06
N ASP A 68 -1.14 -13.46 -12.17
CA ASP A 68 -0.91 -14.59 -11.26
C ASP A 68 -0.71 -14.15 -9.82
N THR A 69 0.09 -13.10 -9.61
CA THR A 69 0.35 -12.56 -8.27
C THR A 69 -0.93 -11.99 -7.66
N GLN A 70 -1.73 -11.28 -8.46
CA GLN A 70 -3.01 -10.73 -8.03
C GLN A 70 -4.02 -11.85 -7.71
N ALA A 71 -4.08 -12.90 -8.53
CA ALA A 71 -4.93 -14.06 -8.27
C ALA A 71 -4.53 -14.75 -6.96
N ARG A 72 -3.22 -14.97 -6.73
CA ARG A 72 -2.71 -15.54 -5.47
C ARG A 72 -3.01 -14.65 -4.27
N GLN A 73 -2.88 -13.33 -4.42
CA GLN A 73 -3.22 -12.37 -3.37
C GLN A 73 -4.71 -12.39 -3.07
N ALA A 74 -5.57 -12.49 -4.08
CA ALA A 74 -7.02 -12.57 -3.90
C ALA A 74 -7.43 -13.83 -3.12
N VAL A 75 -6.83 -14.98 -3.44
CA VAL A 75 -7.04 -16.22 -2.69
C VAL A 75 -6.57 -16.07 -1.24
N ARG A 76 -5.35 -15.57 -1.03
CA ARG A 76 -4.81 -15.36 0.33
C ARG A 76 -5.65 -14.37 1.15
N MET A 77 -6.16 -13.31 0.51
CA MET A 77 -7.05 -12.35 1.17
C MET A 77 -8.35 -13.01 1.63
N ARG A 78 -8.91 -13.89 0.79
CA ARG A 78 -10.14 -14.62 1.13
C ARG A 78 -9.93 -15.57 2.30
N GLU A 79 -8.80 -16.27 2.33
CA GLU A 79 -8.43 -17.15 3.44
C GLU A 79 -8.22 -16.38 4.75
N LEU A 80 -7.51 -15.24 4.71
CA LEU A 80 -7.36 -14.37 5.88
C LEU A 80 -8.69 -13.79 6.36
N GLN A 81 -9.60 -13.49 5.44
CA GLN A 81 -10.93 -12.99 5.78
C GLN A 81 -11.73 -14.05 6.53
N ASP A 82 -11.65 -15.31 6.10
CA ASP A 82 -12.29 -16.46 6.74
C ASP A 82 -11.74 -16.68 8.16
N LEU A 83 -10.41 -16.73 8.30
CA LEU A 83 -9.73 -16.83 9.59
C LEU A 83 -10.09 -15.68 10.54
N SER A 84 -10.27 -14.46 10.01
CA SER A 84 -10.67 -13.31 10.83
C SER A 84 -12.11 -13.46 11.34
N MET A 85 -13.00 -14.04 10.53
CA MET A 85 -14.38 -14.31 10.92
C MET A 85 -14.42 -15.39 12.01
N GLU A 86 -13.67 -16.47 11.85
CA GLU A 86 -13.55 -17.51 12.87
C GLU A 86 -12.98 -16.98 14.19
N ASN A 87 -11.97 -16.11 14.13
CA ASN A 87 -11.37 -15.50 15.32
C ASN A 87 -12.36 -14.56 16.04
N PHE A 88 -13.14 -13.80 15.27
CA PHE A 88 -14.18 -12.94 15.80
C PHE A 88 -15.29 -13.75 16.50
N LEU A 89 -15.76 -14.84 15.87
CA LEU A 89 -16.77 -15.73 16.46
C LEU A 89 -16.29 -16.32 17.79
N HIS A 90 -15.03 -16.80 17.84
CA HIS A 90 -14.44 -17.30 19.08
C HIS A 90 -14.37 -16.22 20.18
N SER A 91 -13.98 -14.99 19.82
CA SER A 91 -13.91 -13.88 20.79
C SER A 91 -15.28 -13.51 21.38
N GLN A 92 -16.36 -13.58 20.59
CA GLN A 92 -17.71 -13.31 21.10
C GLN A 92 -18.24 -14.44 21.98
N SER A 93 -17.90 -15.69 21.69
CA SER A 93 -18.30 -16.84 22.53
C SER A 93 -17.58 -16.92 23.88
N ALA A 94 -16.48 -16.18 24.04
CA ALA A 94 -15.70 -16.11 25.27
C ALA A 94 -16.07 -14.92 26.18
N ALA A 95 -17.04 -14.09 25.78
CA ALA A 95 -17.56 -13.02 26.63
C ALA A 95 -18.55 -13.60 27.66
N PRO A 96 -18.27 -13.51 28.97
CA PRO A 96 -19.13 -14.02 30.05
C PRO A 96 -20.40 -13.18 30.26
#